data_AF-A0A8S0ZW49-F1
#
_entry.id   AF-A0A8S0ZW49-F1
#
_cell.length_a   1.000
_cell.length_b   1.000
_cell.length_c   1.000
_cell.angle_alpha   90.00
_cell.angle_beta   90.00
_cell.angle_gamma   90.00
#
_symmetry.space_group_name_H-M   'P 1'
#
loop_
_entity.id
_entity.type
_entity.pdbx_description
1 polymer ?
#
loop_
_entity_poly.entity_id
_entity_poly.type
_entity_poly.pdbx_seq_one_letter_code
_entity_poly.pdbx_strand_id
1 'polypeptide(L)'
;MLLNLNTQVSYRPHRTNSSKLKMKVTLIFLVFACAMTVVYGDLVCGSNYCKQNPCTSPIAKSSCRVPSTYRANHAGKCACCPACVTFLNEGAACKTYSKELGETPSAICQEPLRCLRGVCTKASPRLAAVLCSLFP
;
A
#
# COMPACT_ATOMS: atom_id res chain seq x y z
N MET A 1 53.94 3.83 16.33
CA MET A 1 52.53 3.65 15.92
C MET A 1 51.67 3.97 17.14
N LEU A 2 51.16 5.19 17.22
CA LEU A 2 50.29 5.67 18.30
C LEU A 2 48.83 5.52 17.86
N LEU A 3 48.10 4.72 18.64
CA LEU A 3 46.70 4.80 19.05
C LEU A 3 45.63 5.23 18.03
N ASN A 4 44.61 4.37 17.88
CA ASN A 4 43.23 4.84 17.83
C ASN A 4 42.32 3.89 18.62
N LEU A 5 41.59 4.44 19.58
CA LEU A 5 40.63 3.76 20.44
C LEU A 5 39.39 3.35 19.64
N ASN A 6 38.91 2.13 19.85
CA ASN A 6 37.48 1.83 19.67
C ASN A 6 37.06 0.77 20.70
N THR A 7 36.43 1.27 21.76
CA THR A 7 35.80 0.53 22.85
C THR A 7 34.69 -0.37 22.33
N GLN A 8 34.94 -1.69 22.32
CA GLN A 8 33.91 -2.72 22.13
C GLN A 8 33.38 -3.13 23.51
N VAL A 9 32.22 -2.58 23.90
CA VAL A 9 31.49 -3.02 25.09
C VAL A 9 30.92 -4.41 24.82
N SER A 10 31.59 -5.42 25.39
CA SER A 10 31.25 -6.83 25.34
C SER A 10 30.01 -7.13 26.17
N TYR A 11 28.83 -7.18 25.53
CA TYR A 11 27.63 -7.75 26.13
C TYR A 11 27.59 -9.26 25.89
N ARG A 12 28.01 -10.05 26.89
CA ARG A 12 27.72 -11.50 26.92
C ARG A 12 26.21 -11.72 27.06
N PRO A 13 25.54 -12.47 26.18
CA PRO A 13 24.15 -12.83 26.40
C PRO A 13 24.06 -13.96 27.43
N HIS A 14 23.51 -13.63 28.59
CA HIS A 14 23.15 -14.56 29.64
C HIS A 14 22.07 -15.53 29.13
N ARG A 15 22.41 -16.82 29.06
CA ARG A 15 21.53 -17.91 28.64
C ARG A 15 20.52 -18.19 29.74
N THR A 16 19.33 -17.60 29.65
CA THR A 16 18.14 -18.00 30.41
C THR A 16 17.08 -18.50 29.45
N ASN A 17 16.18 -19.37 29.94
CA ASN A 17 14.98 -19.92 29.29
C ASN A 17 14.01 -18.81 28.80
N SER A 18 14.46 -18.00 27.83
CA SER A 18 13.87 -16.72 27.41
C SER A 18 13.39 -16.78 25.94
N SER A 19 13.39 -17.96 25.32
CA SER A 19 12.95 -18.16 23.93
C SER A 19 11.43 -18.12 23.75
N LYS A 20 10.65 -18.64 24.71
CA LYS A 20 9.18 -18.62 24.65
C LYS A 20 8.56 -17.24 24.87
N LEU A 21 9.11 -16.42 25.77
CA LEU A 21 8.62 -15.05 26.00
C LEU A 21 8.99 -14.13 24.82
N LYS A 22 10.21 -14.23 24.30
CA LYS A 22 10.66 -13.44 23.15
C LYS A 22 9.80 -13.68 21.91
N MET A 23 9.51 -14.95 21.57
CA MET A 23 8.68 -15.27 20.40
C MET A 23 7.23 -14.77 20.55
N LYS A 24 6.66 -14.82 21.76
CA LYS A 24 5.31 -14.28 22.04
C LYS A 24 5.27 -12.75 21.91
N VAL A 25 6.26 -12.06 22.45
CA VAL A 25 6.35 -10.60 22.34
C VAL A 25 6.52 -10.19 20.88
N THR A 26 7.40 -10.85 20.12
CA THR A 26 7.56 -10.60 18.67
C THR A 26 6.27 -10.84 17.90
N LEU A 27 5.54 -11.93 18.20
CA LEU A 27 4.25 -12.22 17.56
C LEU A 27 3.20 -11.15 17.88
N ILE A 28 3.14 -10.65 19.12
CA ILE A 28 2.22 -9.59 19.51
C ILE A 28 2.53 -8.29 18.75
N PHE A 29 3.81 -7.91 18.65
CA PHE A 29 4.22 -6.74 17.86
C PHE A 29 3.87 -6.87 16.38
N LEU A 30 4.05 -8.07 15.80
CA LEU A 30 3.77 -8.32 14.39
C LEU A 30 2.26 -8.26 14.10
N VAL A 31 1.44 -8.80 15.01
CA VAL A 31 -0.03 -8.67 14.93
C VAL A 31 -0.46 -7.21 15.10
N PHE A 32 0.13 -6.48 16.04
CA PHE A 32 -0.18 -5.08 16.27
C PHE A 32 0.18 -4.21 15.05
N ALA A 33 1.36 -4.43 14.45
CA ALA A 33 1.77 -3.74 13.22
C ALA A 33 0.80 -4.01 12.06
N CYS A 34 0.42 -5.27 11.82
CA CYS A 34 -0.57 -5.62 10.80
C CYS A 34 -1.96 -5.03 11.07
N ALA A 35 -2.37 -4.91 12.33
CA ALA A 35 -3.64 -4.27 12.67
C ALA A 35 -3.59 -2.76 12.40
N MET A 36 -2.47 -2.10 12.73
CA MET A 36 -2.30 -0.67 12.50
C MET A 36 -2.28 -0.30 11.02
N THR A 37 -1.73 -1.13 10.12
CA THR A 37 -1.73 -0.84 8.67
C THR A 37 -3.12 -0.89 8.05
N VAL A 38 -3.96 -1.85 8.45
CA VAL A 38 -5.37 -1.92 8.01
C VAL A 38 -6.14 -0.69 8.47
N VAL A 39 -5.94 -0.33 9.74
CA VAL A 39 -6.59 0.82 10.37
C VAL A 39 -6.13 2.13 9.75
N TYR A 40 -4.85 2.26 9.35
CA TYR A 40 -4.33 3.46 8.70
C TYR A 40 -5.02 3.78 7.37
N GLY A 41 -5.28 2.77 6.52
CA GLY A 41 -5.99 2.97 5.24
C GLY A 41 -7.45 3.43 5.42
N ASP A 42 -8.15 2.87 6.41
CA ASP A 42 -9.52 3.29 6.75
C ASP A 42 -9.55 4.62 7.52
N LEU A 43 -8.50 5.00 8.26
CA LEU A 43 -8.41 6.31 8.90
C LEU A 43 -8.13 7.42 7.89
N VAL A 44 -7.21 7.20 6.94
CA VAL A 44 -6.78 8.23 5.99
C VAL A 44 -7.87 8.47 4.94
N CYS A 45 -8.52 7.41 4.47
CA CYS A 45 -9.59 7.48 3.49
C CYS A 45 -10.91 6.89 4.00
N GLY A 46 -11.31 7.32 5.20
CA GLY A 46 -12.56 6.92 5.82
C GLY A 46 -13.80 7.28 4.98
N SER A 47 -14.93 6.64 5.28
CA SER A 47 -16.18 6.73 4.51
C SER A 47 -16.76 8.14 4.34
N ASN A 48 -16.38 9.08 5.22
CA ASN A 48 -16.82 10.48 5.15
C ASN A 48 -15.80 11.42 4.51
N TYR A 49 -14.59 10.95 4.14
CA TYR A 49 -13.53 11.80 3.59
C TYR A 49 -13.99 12.54 2.33
N CYS A 50 -14.60 11.83 1.37
CA CYS A 50 -15.11 12.43 0.14
C CYS A 50 -16.32 13.34 0.34
N LYS A 51 -17.03 13.25 1.48
CA LYS A 51 -18.11 14.19 1.83
C LYS A 51 -17.55 15.53 2.30
N GLN A 52 -16.44 15.48 3.05
CA GLN A 52 -15.75 16.68 3.55
C GLN A 52 -14.84 17.29 2.48
N ASN A 53 -14.31 16.47 1.58
CA ASN A 53 -13.42 16.85 0.48
C ASN A 53 -14.05 16.43 -0.86
N PRO A 54 -15.13 17.12 -1.31
CA PRO A 54 -15.78 16.79 -2.56
C PRO A 54 -14.87 17.07 -3.75
N CYS A 55 -15.09 16.35 -4.84
CA CYS A 55 -14.38 16.60 -6.09
C CYS A 55 -14.71 17.99 -6.62
N THR A 56 -13.71 18.87 -6.76
CA THR A 56 -13.89 20.26 -7.23
C THR A 56 -14.28 20.34 -8.71
N SER A 57 -13.83 19.38 -9.52
CA SER A 57 -14.04 19.38 -10.97
C SER A 57 -14.34 17.97 -11.48
N PRO A 58 -15.54 17.44 -11.21
CA PRO A 58 -15.93 16.12 -11.65
C PRO A 58 -16.13 16.08 -13.16
N ILE A 59 -15.55 15.08 -13.81
CA ILE A 59 -15.83 14.81 -15.23
C ILE A 59 -17.19 14.12 -15.38
N ALA A 60 -17.89 14.39 -16.49
CA ALA A 60 -19.15 13.74 -16.80
C ALA A 60 -18.92 12.32 -17.35
N LYS A 61 -19.83 11.38 -17.08
CA LYS A 61 -19.73 10.01 -17.64
C LYS A 61 -19.68 9.99 -19.17
N SER A 62 -20.40 10.91 -19.81
CA SER A 62 -20.43 11.08 -21.26
C SER A 62 -19.12 11.59 -21.87
N SER A 63 -18.19 12.12 -21.06
CA SER A 63 -16.90 12.60 -21.57
C SER A 63 -15.90 11.48 -21.80
N CYS A 64 -16.12 10.29 -21.24
CA CYS A 64 -15.24 9.14 -21.46
C CYS A 64 -15.46 8.54 -22.84
N ARG A 65 -14.39 8.48 -23.64
CA ARG A 65 -14.39 7.83 -24.95
C ARG A 65 -13.71 6.46 -24.88
N VAL A 66 -14.18 5.54 -25.71
CA VAL A 66 -13.56 4.22 -25.92
C VAL A 66 -12.09 4.41 -26.34
N PRO A 67 -11.11 3.67 -25.77
CA PRO A 67 -11.25 2.48 -24.92
C PRO A 67 -11.41 2.74 -23.41
N SER A 68 -11.49 3.99 -22.97
CA SER A 68 -11.59 4.31 -21.56
C SER A 68 -13.00 4.09 -21.01
N THR A 69 -13.07 3.68 -19.74
CA THR A 69 -14.31 3.40 -19.00
C THR A 69 -14.46 4.37 -17.85
N TYR A 70 -15.68 4.84 -17.60
CA TYR A 70 -15.94 5.74 -16.49
C TYR A 70 -15.93 4.99 -15.15
N ARG A 71 -15.16 5.49 -14.17
CA ARG A 71 -15.24 5.10 -12.77
C ARG A 71 -15.60 6.30 -11.92
N ALA A 72 -16.63 6.14 -11.08
CA ALA A 72 -17.13 7.22 -10.23
C ALA A 72 -16.16 7.61 -9.10
N ASN A 73 -15.40 6.64 -8.59
CA ASN A 73 -14.42 6.84 -7.53
C ASN A 73 -13.06 6.32 -8.02
N HIS A 74 -12.16 7.22 -8.45
CA HIS A 74 -10.85 6.81 -8.97
C HIS A 74 -9.75 7.84 -8.77
N ALA A 75 -10.01 9.11 -9.06
CA ALA A 75 -9.00 10.15 -9.09
C ALA A 75 -8.88 10.92 -7.76
N GLY A 76 -7.67 11.44 -7.53
CA GLY A 76 -7.35 12.30 -6.39
C GLY A 76 -7.17 11.52 -5.08
N LYS A 77 -6.90 12.27 -4.02
CA LYS A 77 -6.76 11.69 -2.68
C LYS A 77 -8.07 11.00 -2.27
N CYS A 78 -7.94 9.77 -1.80
CA CYS A 78 -9.02 8.86 -1.46
C CYS A 78 -9.96 8.48 -2.62
N ALA A 79 -9.54 8.70 -3.87
CA ALA A 79 -10.30 8.35 -5.06
C ALA A 79 -11.70 9.00 -5.11
N CYS A 80 -11.85 10.21 -4.57
CA CYS A 80 -13.15 10.90 -4.49
C CYS A 80 -13.64 11.49 -5.82
N CYS A 81 -12.76 11.61 -6.82
CA CYS A 81 -13.13 12.15 -8.12
C CYS A 81 -13.42 11.03 -9.13
N PRO A 82 -14.39 11.25 -10.04
CA PRO A 82 -14.58 10.37 -11.17
C PRO A 82 -13.44 10.50 -12.17
N ALA A 83 -13.15 9.41 -12.89
CA ALA A 83 -12.13 9.38 -13.93
C ALA A 83 -12.51 8.44 -15.08
N CYS A 84 -11.98 8.72 -16.27
CA CYS A 84 -11.97 7.77 -17.37
C CYS A 84 -10.71 6.92 -17.24
N VAL A 85 -10.87 5.62 -17.02
CA VAL A 85 -9.78 4.69 -16.81
C VAL A 85 -9.59 3.77 -18.01
N THR A 86 -8.35 3.48 -18.33
CA THR A 86 -7.99 2.48 -19.34
C THR A 86 -7.39 1.27 -18.65
N PHE A 87 -7.85 0.08 -19.01
CA PHE A 87 -7.36 -1.17 -18.44
C PHE A 87 -6.12 -1.66 -19.18
N LEU A 88 -5.11 -2.03 -18.42
CA LEU A 88 -3.84 -2.59 -18.88
C LEU A 88 -3.84 -4.11 -18.66
N ASN A 89 -3.36 -4.84 -19.66
CA ASN A 89 -3.25 -6.28 -19.62
C ASN A 89 -2.05 -6.73 -18.77
N GLU A 90 -1.97 -8.03 -18.49
CA GLU A 90 -0.82 -8.62 -17.79
C GLU A 90 0.49 -8.36 -18.55
N GLY A 91 1.56 -8.05 -17.82
CA GLY A 91 2.86 -7.71 -18.39
C GLY A 91 2.99 -6.27 -18.90
N ALA A 92 1.91 -5.50 -18.96
CA ALA A 92 1.97 -4.09 -19.34
C ALA A 92 2.66 -3.24 -18.25
N ALA A 93 3.41 -2.22 -18.68
CA ALA A 93 3.97 -1.22 -17.78
C ALA A 93 2.86 -0.40 -17.13
N CYS A 94 2.92 -0.24 -15.81
CA CYS A 94 1.93 0.49 -15.02
C CYS A 94 2.60 1.45 -14.05
N LYS A 95 1.89 2.51 -13.68
CA LYS A 95 2.30 3.40 -12.59
C LYS A 95 1.64 2.94 -11.30
N THR A 96 2.35 3.12 -10.19
CA THR A 96 1.80 2.82 -8.86
C THR A 96 0.51 3.60 -8.65
N TYR A 97 -0.54 2.90 -8.24
CA TYR A 97 -1.81 3.50 -7.87
C TYR A 97 -1.88 3.54 -6.35
N SER A 98 -2.01 4.73 -5.78
CA SER A 98 -2.21 4.94 -4.34
C SER A 98 -3.25 6.01 -4.09
N LYS A 99 -4.46 5.58 -3.70
CA LYS A 99 -5.54 6.48 -3.30
C LYS A 99 -5.16 7.31 -2.07
N GLU A 100 -4.36 6.75 -1.15
CA GLU A 100 -3.94 7.42 0.08
C GLU A 100 -3.02 8.62 -0.19
N LEU A 101 -2.10 8.47 -1.16
CA LEU A 101 -1.16 9.52 -1.57
C LEU A 101 -1.72 10.41 -2.68
N GLY A 102 -2.85 10.04 -3.30
CA GLY A 102 -3.42 10.75 -4.45
C GLY A 102 -2.72 10.46 -5.78
N GLU A 103 -1.82 9.47 -5.83
CA GLU A 103 -1.23 8.96 -7.07
C GLU A 103 -2.25 8.08 -7.79
N THR A 104 -3.13 8.71 -8.58
CA THR A 104 -4.24 8.02 -9.25
C THR A 104 -4.07 8.08 -10.78
N PRO A 105 -3.23 7.23 -11.39
CA PRO A 105 -3.09 7.17 -12.83
C PRO A 105 -4.40 6.74 -13.50
N SER A 106 -4.70 7.32 -14.67
CA SER A 106 -5.86 6.93 -15.49
C SER A 106 -5.67 5.58 -16.19
N ALA A 107 -4.43 5.10 -16.33
CA ALA A 107 -4.15 3.76 -16.84
C ALA A 107 -3.87 2.82 -15.67
N ILE A 108 -4.72 1.80 -15.50
CA ILE A 108 -4.65 0.84 -14.39
C ILE A 108 -4.67 -0.60 -14.88
N CYS A 109 -4.07 -1.50 -14.11
CA CYS A 109 -4.15 -2.93 -14.41
C CYS A 109 -5.59 -3.43 -14.35
N GLN A 110 -5.98 -4.25 -15.32
CA GLN A 110 -7.28 -4.90 -15.33
C GLN A 110 -7.43 -5.80 -14.11
N GLU A 111 -8.51 -5.69 -13.34
CA GLU A 111 -8.75 -6.63 -12.24
C GLU A 111 -8.78 -8.09 -12.77
N PRO A 112 -8.14 -9.07 -12.08
CA PRO A 112 -7.55 -9.03 -10.74
C PRO A 112 -6.04 -8.68 -10.68
N LEU A 113 -5.46 -8.16 -11.75
CA LEU A 113 -4.04 -7.77 -11.79
C LEU A 113 -3.76 -6.57 -10.88
N ARG A 114 -2.54 -6.48 -10.36
CA ARG A 114 -2.06 -5.37 -9.54
C ARG A 114 -0.78 -4.81 -10.14
N CYS A 115 -0.55 -3.51 -9.95
CA CYS A 115 0.70 -2.89 -10.37
C CYS A 115 1.79 -3.18 -9.34
N LEU A 116 2.67 -4.13 -9.64
CA LEU A 116 3.79 -4.52 -8.79
C LEU A 116 5.08 -4.22 -9.51
N ARG A 117 5.97 -3.42 -8.88
CA ARG A 117 7.26 -3.01 -9.47
C ARG A 117 7.13 -2.41 -10.88
N GLY A 118 6.03 -1.67 -11.11
CA GLY A 118 5.78 -1.02 -12.39
C GLY A 118 5.24 -1.93 -13.50
N VAL A 119 4.80 -3.15 -13.19
CA VAL A 119 4.21 -4.08 -14.16
C VAL A 119 2.89 -4.65 -13.63
N CYS A 120 1.92 -4.84 -14.52
CA CYS A 120 0.66 -5.50 -14.19
C CYS A 120 0.90 -7.00 -14.01
N THR A 121 0.75 -7.47 -12.78
CA THR A 121 1.01 -8.87 -12.40
C THR A 121 -0.17 -9.43 -11.62
N LYS A 122 -0.44 -10.72 -11.80
CA LYS A 122 -1.48 -11.43 -11.04
C LYS A 122 -1.08 -11.54 -9.57
N ALA A 123 -1.76 -10.79 -8.70
CA ALA A 123 -1.57 -10.91 -7.26
C ALA A 123 -2.34 -12.15 -6.75
N SER A 124 -1.62 -13.19 -6.32
CA SER A 124 -2.24 -14.28 -5.57
C SER A 124 -2.63 -13.78 -4.17
N PRO A 125 -3.82 -14.11 -3.64
CA PRO A 125 -4.24 -13.69 -2.30
C PRO A 125 -3.29 -14.16 -1.19
N ARG A 126 -2.50 -15.22 -1.41
CA ARG A 126 -1.43 -15.64 -0.49
C ARG A 126 -0.28 -14.63 -0.39
N LEU A 127 -0.01 -13.88 -1.46
CA LEU A 127 1.05 -12.87 -1.48
C LEU A 127 0.64 -11.59 -0.73
N ALA A 128 -0.66 -11.27 -0.68
CA ALA A 128 -1.16 -10.10 0.06
C ALA A 128 -0.91 -10.22 1.57
N ALA A 129 -1.06 -11.44 2.12
CA ALA A 129 -0.73 -11.71 3.52
C ALA A 129 0.78 -11.63 3.81
N VAL A 130 1.63 -11.95 2.82
CA VAL A 130 3.11 -11.85 2.92
C VAL A 130 3.60 -10.42 2.69
N LEU A 131 2.87 -9.59 1.93
CA LEU A 131 3.22 -8.19 1.71
C LEU A 131 3.04 -7.33 2.97
N CYS A 132 2.06 -7.65 3.83
CA CYS A 132 1.95 -7.01 5.15
C CYS A 132 3.17 -7.24 6.05
N SER A 133 3.98 -8.27 5.80
CA SER A 133 5.21 -8.55 6.54
C SER A 133 6.49 -8.12 5.83
N LEU A 134 6.40 -7.56 4.60
CA LEU A 134 7.54 -7.08 3.82
C LEU A 134 7.60 -5.56 3.63
N PHE A 135 6.54 -4.82 3.98
CA PHE A 135 6.61 -3.36 4.08
C PHE A 135 6.67 -2.96 5.57
N PRO A 136 7.84 -2.49 6.06
CA PRO A 136 7.96 -1.91 7.40
C PRO A 136 7.18 -0.61 7.55
#